data_AF-B7QGV1-F1
#
_entry.id   AF-B7QGV1-F1
#
_cell.length_a   1.000
_cell.length_b   1.000
_cell.length_c   1.000
_cell.angle_alpha   90.00
_cell.angle_beta   90.00
_cell.angle_gamma   90.00
#
_symmetry.space_group_name_H-M   'P 1'
#
loop_
_entity.id
_entity.type
_entity.pdbx_description
1 polymer ?
#
loop_
_entity_poly.entity_id
_entity_poly.type
_entity_poly.pdbx_seq_one_letter_code
_entity_poly.pdbx_strand_id
1 'polypeptide(L)'
;MESVYVMTGKAIWRRMTKFWGVLFGINFALGVATGIVMEFQFGMNWAYYSHYVGDIFGAPLAIEGLMAFFLEATFVGLFFFGWDRLSKLGHLIVTWLVAIGTNLSALWILVANGWMQNPVGAIFNPHTMRMEMTDFAEVILNPVAQAKVVHTVSAGYVLGAMFVMGISAWYLLRGRHIDLAKRSMTVAASFGLAASLSVVVLGDESGYLTTEHQQMKIAAMESMKPVKIASLSRYLG
;
A
#
# COMPACT_ATOMS: atom_id res chain seq x y z
N MET A 1 -0.68 -13.60 -12.74
CA MET A 1 -0.04 -14.42 -13.79
C MET A 1 0.05 -15.89 -13.39
N GLU A 2 0.48 -16.19 -12.17
CA GLU A 2 0.60 -17.58 -11.70
C GLU A 2 -0.73 -18.34 -11.61
N SER A 3 -1.83 -17.69 -11.18
CA SER A 3 -3.15 -18.33 -11.19
C SER A 3 -3.51 -18.86 -12.58
N VAL A 4 -3.23 -18.08 -13.63
CA VAL A 4 -3.47 -18.49 -15.02
C VAL A 4 -2.54 -19.65 -15.43
N TYR A 5 -1.32 -19.70 -14.92
CA TYR A 5 -0.43 -20.85 -15.11
C TYR A 5 -1.03 -22.13 -14.50
N VAL A 6 -1.49 -22.07 -13.25
CA VAL A 6 -2.08 -23.23 -12.56
C VAL A 6 -3.36 -23.70 -13.27
N MET A 7 -4.22 -22.77 -13.69
CA MET A 7 -5.47 -23.08 -14.38
C MET A 7 -5.26 -23.64 -15.79
N THR A 8 -4.32 -23.08 -16.56
CA THR A 8 -4.16 -23.43 -17.99
C THR A 8 -3.05 -24.44 -18.26
N GLY A 9 -2.13 -24.65 -17.33
CA GLY A 9 -0.95 -25.50 -17.50
C GLY A 9 0.09 -24.99 -18.50
N LYS A 10 -0.14 -23.85 -19.18
CA LYS A 10 0.75 -23.37 -20.24
C LYS A 10 2.06 -22.84 -19.67
N ALA A 11 3.19 -23.44 -20.08
CA ALA A 11 4.53 -23.13 -19.57
C ALA A 11 4.95 -21.65 -19.75
N ILE A 12 4.37 -20.94 -20.71
CA ILE A 12 4.63 -19.51 -20.92
C ILE A 12 4.29 -18.67 -19.67
N TRP A 13 3.19 -18.97 -18.98
CA TRP A 13 2.78 -18.22 -17.79
C TRP A 13 3.75 -18.43 -16.63
N ARG A 14 4.31 -19.64 -16.48
CA ARG A 14 5.39 -19.91 -15.52
C ARG A 14 6.63 -19.07 -15.82
N ARG A 15 7.05 -19.01 -17.09
CA ARG A 15 8.19 -18.17 -17.52
C ARG A 15 7.94 -16.69 -17.27
N MET A 16 6.72 -16.21 -17.53
CA MET A 16 6.33 -14.83 -17.26
C MET A 16 6.41 -14.51 -15.77
N THR A 17 5.82 -15.35 -14.90
CA THR A 17 5.89 -15.14 -13.45
C THR A 17 7.34 -15.12 -12.95
N LYS A 18 8.20 -16.03 -13.44
CA LYS A 18 9.63 -16.02 -13.09
C LYS A 18 10.33 -14.75 -13.55
N PHE A 19 10.10 -14.31 -14.79
CA PHE A 19 10.70 -13.09 -15.33
C PHE A 19 10.32 -11.84 -14.52
N TRP A 20 9.03 -11.62 -14.30
CA TRP A 20 8.55 -10.48 -13.50
C TRP A 20 8.94 -10.61 -12.03
N GLY A 21 9.02 -11.84 -11.52
CA GLY A 21 9.51 -12.15 -10.18
C GLY A 21 10.94 -11.65 -9.96
N VAL A 22 11.84 -11.77 -10.94
CA VAL A 22 13.21 -11.23 -10.81
C VAL A 22 13.20 -9.71 -10.64
N LEU A 23 12.43 -8.98 -11.45
CA LEU A 23 12.32 -7.53 -11.35
C LEU A 23 11.65 -7.10 -10.03
N PHE A 24 10.64 -7.86 -9.59
CA PHE A 24 10.02 -7.69 -8.28
C PHE A 24 11.05 -7.87 -7.17
N GLY A 25 11.87 -8.92 -7.20
CA GLY A 25 12.88 -9.20 -6.17
C GLY A 25 13.94 -8.10 -6.03
N ILE A 26 14.37 -7.52 -7.15
CA ILE A 26 15.32 -6.38 -7.14
C ILE A 26 14.72 -5.17 -6.43
N ASN A 27 13.49 -4.79 -6.81
CA ASN A 27 12.80 -3.66 -6.18
C ASN A 27 12.46 -3.95 -4.71
N PHE A 28 12.06 -5.17 -4.41
CA PHE A 28 11.72 -5.61 -3.07
C PHE A 28 12.92 -5.50 -2.11
N ALA A 29 14.11 -5.94 -2.54
CA ALA A 29 15.31 -5.82 -1.71
C ALA A 29 15.63 -4.35 -1.35
N LEU A 30 15.51 -3.44 -2.31
CA LEU A 30 15.70 -2.01 -2.06
C LEU A 30 14.58 -1.42 -1.18
N GLY A 31 13.34 -1.88 -1.36
CA GLY A 31 12.18 -1.52 -0.54
C GLY A 31 12.38 -1.91 0.92
N VAL A 32 12.84 -3.14 1.19
CA VAL A 32 13.14 -3.60 2.56
C VAL A 32 14.27 -2.78 3.18
N ALA A 33 15.36 -2.56 2.43
CA ALA A 33 16.51 -1.79 2.93
C ALA A 33 16.11 -0.35 3.32
N THR A 34 15.28 0.29 2.50
CA THR A 34 14.78 1.65 2.79
C THR A 34 13.72 1.66 3.89
N GLY A 35 12.86 0.64 3.97
CA GLY A 35 11.87 0.47 5.03
C GLY A 35 12.49 0.40 6.43
N ILE A 36 13.57 -0.38 6.59
CA ILE A 36 14.32 -0.46 7.85
C ILE A 36 14.82 0.92 8.28
N VAL A 37 15.35 1.70 7.35
CA VAL A 37 15.79 3.08 7.65
C VAL A 37 14.61 3.93 8.11
N MET A 38 13.46 3.85 7.44
CA MET A 38 12.26 4.61 7.81
C MET A 38 11.73 4.26 9.20
N GLU A 39 11.75 2.98 9.59
CA GLU A 39 11.32 2.54 10.92
C GLU A 39 12.20 3.15 12.02
N PHE A 40 13.53 3.07 11.87
CA PHE A 40 14.45 3.63 12.87
C PHE A 40 14.45 5.16 12.92
N GLN A 41 14.06 5.85 11.84
CA GLN A 41 13.97 7.31 11.81
C GLN A 41 12.98 7.85 12.86
N PHE A 42 11.86 7.17 13.10
CA PHE A 42 10.91 7.56 14.16
C PHE A 42 11.58 7.59 15.54
N GLY A 43 12.40 6.58 15.85
CA GLY A 43 13.11 6.50 17.13
C GLY A 43 14.29 7.46 17.24
N MET A 44 15.11 7.58 16.19
CA MET A 44 16.38 8.31 16.26
C MET A 44 16.21 9.82 16.08
N ASN A 45 15.38 10.26 15.13
CA ASN A 45 15.27 11.68 14.76
C ASN A 45 13.99 12.35 15.27
N TRP A 46 13.00 11.57 15.72
CA TRP A 46 11.72 12.06 16.20
C TRP A 46 11.41 11.57 17.63
N ALA A 47 12.40 11.63 18.53
CA ALA A 47 12.32 11.05 19.87
C ALA A 47 11.13 11.59 20.70
N TYR A 48 10.86 12.91 20.67
CA TYR A 48 9.72 13.47 21.40
C TYR A 48 8.38 13.03 20.81
N TYR A 49 8.27 12.97 19.48
CA TYR A 49 7.07 12.43 18.81
C TYR A 49 6.83 10.97 19.23
N SER A 50 7.87 10.14 19.18
CA SER A 50 7.80 8.74 19.59
C SER A 50 7.39 8.57 21.06
N HIS A 51 7.83 9.45 21.96
CA HIS A 51 7.36 9.46 23.34
C HIS A 51 5.90 9.94 23.46
N TYR A 52 5.55 11.01 22.75
CA TYR A 52 4.28 11.71 22.90
C TYR A 52 3.08 10.95 22.35
N VAL A 53 3.25 10.18 21.26
CA VAL A 53 2.15 9.42 20.63
C VAL A 53 2.42 7.93 20.52
N GLY A 54 3.52 7.44 21.10
CA GLY A 54 3.98 6.05 20.93
C GLY A 54 2.96 5.00 21.36
N ASP A 55 2.10 5.31 22.33
CA ASP A 55 1.04 4.41 22.80
C ASP A 55 0.01 4.09 21.69
N ILE A 56 -0.30 5.08 20.84
CA ILE A 56 -1.27 4.93 19.75
C ILE A 56 -0.59 4.59 18.43
N PHE A 57 0.43 5.37 18.06
CA PHE A 57 1.11 5.22 16.78
C PHE A 57 1.96 3.94 16.73
N GLY A 58 2.57 3.53 17.85
CA GLY A 58 3.45 2.37 17.90
C GLY A 58 2.71 1.03 17.77
N ALA A 59 1.45 0.94 18.21
CA ALA A 59 0.68 -0.30 18.18
C ALA A 59 0.44 -0.82 16.75
N PRO A 60 -0.08 -0.04 15.78
CA PRO A 60 -0.19 -0.46 14.38
C PRO A 60 1.15 -0.88 13.76
N LEU A 61 2.24 -0.15 14.03
CA LEU A 61 3.58 -0.47 13.50
C LEU A 61 4.12 -1.80 14.06
N ALA A 62 3.90 -2.08 15.34
CA ALA A 62 4.30 -3.36 15.93
C ALA A 62 3.49 -4.53 15.34
N ILE A 63 2.18 -4.34 15.13
CA ILE A 63 1.30 -5.33 14.52
C ILE A 63 1.67 -5.55 13.05
N GLU A 64 2.04 -4.50 12.31
CA GLU A 64 2.58 -4.60 10.96
C GLU A 64 3.77 -5.56 10.91
N GLY A 65 4.75 -5.36 11.80
CA GLY A 65 5.94 -6.20 11.89
C GLY A 65 5.58 -7.67 12.15
N LEU A 66 4.72 -7.93 13.14
CA LEU A 66 4.34 -9.28 13.55
C LEU A 66 3.49 -10.02 12.50
N MET A 67 2.58 -9.33 11.83
CA MET A 67 1.59 -9.96 10.95
C MET A 67 1.98 -9.90 9.48
N ALA A 68 2.36 -8.72 8.99
CA ALA A 68 2.56 -8.48 7.56
C ALA A 68 4.01 -8.78 7.15
N PHE A 69 4.99 -8.19 7.82
CA PHE A 69 6.41 -8.35 7.45
C PHE A 69 6.88 -9.79 7.60
N PHE A 70 6.52 -10.49 8.68
CA PHE A 70 6.87 -11.90 8.82
C PHE A 70 6.24 -12.76 7.72
N LEU A 71 4.98 -12.53 7.39
CA LEU A 71 4.29 -13.25 6.33
C LEU A 71 5.00 -13.01 4.98
N GLU A 72 5.18 -11.74 4.62
CA GLU A 72 5.79 -11.36 3.36
C GLU A 72 7.24 -11.84 3.24
N ALA A 73 8.10 -11.58 4.23
CA ALA A 73 9.51 -11.96 4.19
C ALA A 73 9.71 -13.48 4.09
N THR A 74 8.87 -14.26 4.80
CA THR A 74 8.94 -15.73 4.76
C THR A 74 8.47 -16.26 3.39
N PHE A 75 7.31 -15.80 2.92
CA PHE A 75 6.72 -16.32 1.69
C PHE A 75 7.39 -15.79 0.41
N VAL A 76 8.02 -14.61 0.43
CA VAL A 76 8.86 -14.14 -0.69
C VAL A 76 10.06 -15.07 -0.90
N GLY A 77 10.70 -15.53 0.17
CA GLY A 77 11.76 -16.53 0.06
C GLY A 77 11.27 -17.82 -0.60
N LEU A 78 10.11 -18.32 -0.16
CA LEU A 78 9.48 -19.50 -0.75
C LEU A 78 9.03 -19.28 -2.20
N PHE A 79 8.62 -18.07 -2.59
CA PHE A 79 8.25 -17.73 -3.96
C PHE A 79 9.44 -17.84 -4.93
N PHE A 80 10.65 -17.49 -4.51
CA PHE A 80 11.83 -17.60 -5.36
C PHE A 80 12.38 -19.02 -5.42
N PHE A 81 12.46 -19.71 -4.27
CA PHE A 81 13.14 -21.01 -4.17
C PHE A 81 12.18 -22.22 -4.23
N GLY A 82 10.87 -22.01 -4.13
CA GLY A 82 9.86 -23.06 -4.04
C GLY A 82 9.46 -23.68 -5.38
N TRP A 83 9.91 -23.16 -6.52
CA TRP A 83 9.44 -23.55 -7.86
C TRP A 83 9.56 -25.04 -8.19
N ASP A 84 10.55 -25.73 -7.63
CA ASP A 84 10.83 -27.15 -7.90
C ASP A 84 10.64 -28.02 -6.64
N ARG A 85 10.25 -27.41 -5.51
CA ARG A 85 10.00 -28.10 -4.23
C ARG A 85 8.53 -28.12 -3.80
N LEU A 86 7.73 -27.18 -4.30
CA LEU A 86 6.30 -27.07 -4.01
C LEU A 86 5.46 -27.62 -5.17
N SER A 87 4.27 -28.11 -4.84
CA SER A 87 3.25 -28.39 -5.86
C SER A 87 2.82 -27.08 -6.54
N LYS A 88 2.23 -27.16 -7.75
CA LYS A 88 1.73 -25.98 -8.48
C LYS A 88 0.74 -25.16 -7.65
N LEU A 89 -0.14 -25.84 -6.90
CA LEU A 89 -1.09 -25.17 -6.02
C LEU A 89 -0.42 -24.61 -4.76
N GLY A 90 0.55 -25.33 -4.20
CA GLY A 90 1.33 -24.84 -3.06
C GLY A 90 2.09 -23.54 -3.39
N HIS A 91 2.74 -23.49 -4.55
CA HIS A 91 3.42 -22.27 -5.00
C HIS A 91 2.46 -21.11 -5.26
N LEU A 92 1.26 -21.41 -5.78
CA LEU A 92 0.24 -20.38 -5.98
C LEU A 92 -0.26 -19.80 -4.66
N ILE A 93 -0.47 -20.65 -3.64
CA ILE A 93 -0.85 -20.19 -2.29
C ILE A 93 0.24 -19.26 -1.73
N VAL A 94 1.51 -19.66 -1.84
CA VAL A 94 2.65 -18.82 -1.44
C VAL A 94 2.59 -17.44 -2.12
N THR A 95 2.36 -17.43 -3.43
CA THR A 95 2.29 -16.18 -4.21
C THR A 95 1.14 -15.27 -3.76
N TRP A 96 -0.01 -15.84 -3.42
CA TRP A 96 -1.13 -15.07 -2.85
C TRP A 96 -0.85 -14.57 -1.44
N LEU A 97 -0.18 -15.36 -0.60
CA LEU A 97 0.21 -14.94 0.75
C LEU A 97 1.20 -13.78 0.72
N VAL A 98 2.13 -13.76 -0.25
CA VAL A 98 2.98 -12.57 -0.50
C VAL A 98 2.11 -11.35 -0.80
N ALA A 99 1.18 -11.46 -1.77
CA ALA A 99 0.32 -10.34 -2.13
C ALA A 99 -0.56 -9.87 -0.96
N ILE A 100 -1.12 -10.78 -0.17
CA ILE A 100 -1.92 -10.44 1.03
C ILE A 100 -1.03 -9.77 2.08
N GLY A 101 0.18 -10.29 2.33
CA GLY A 101 1.15 -9.70 3.26
C GLY A 101 1.47 -8.25 2.92
N THR A 102 1.81 -7.97 1.65
CA THR A 102 2.10 -6.60 1.19
C THR A 102 0.88 -5.67 1.39
N ASN A 103 -0.34 -6.16 1.18
CA ASN A 103 -1.55 -5.35 1.42
C ASN A 103 -1.85 -5.13 2.91
N LEU A 104 -1.56 -6.12 3.76
CA LEU A 104 -1.68 -5.96 5.21
C LEU A 104 -0.65 -4.97 5.75
N SER A 105 0.57 -4.95 5.21
CA SER A 105 1.55 -3.92 5.57
C SER A 105 1.03 -2.53 5.20
N ALA A 106 0.56 -2.37 3.96
CA ALA A 106 -0.07 -1.11 3.52
C ALA A 106 -1.23 -0.69 4.43
N LEU A 107 -2.07 -1.63 4.88
CA LEU A 107 -3.16 -1.35 5.82
C LEU A 107 -2.62 -0.73 7.13
N TRP A 108 -1.70 -1.41 7.82
CA TRP A 108 -1.25 -0.98 9.15
C TRP A 108 -0.48 0.34 9.12
N ILE A 109 0.40 0.53 8.14
CA ILE A 109 1.15 1.78 8.02
C ILE A 109 0.24 2.96 7.65
N LEU A 110 -0.83 2.72 6.89
CA LEU A 110 -1.79 3.76 6.52
C LEU A 110 -2.84 4.01 7.61
N VAL A 111 -3.12 3.05 8.50
CA VAL A 111 -3.85 3.29 9.74
C VAL A 111 -3.05 4.24 10.63
N ALA A 112 -1.75 3.98 10.83
CA ALA A 112 -0.88 4.88 11.57
C ALA A 112 -0.84 6.28 10.94
N ASN A 113 -0.68 6.38 9.61
CA ASN A 113 -0.71 7.66 8.91
C ASN A 113 -2.09 8.35 8.98
N GLY A 114 -3.19 7.60 8.87
CA GLY A 114 -4.54 8.13 8.96
C GLY A 114 -4.82 8.73 10.34
N TRP A 115 -4.37 8.07 11.41
CA TRP A 115 -4.45 8.59 12.77
C TRP A 115 -3.66 9.90 12.95
N MET A 116 -2.46 10.00 12.37
CA MET A 116 -1.69 11.27 12.39
C MET A 116 -2.45 12.45 11.75
N GLN A 117 -3.39 12.15 10.85
CA GLN A 117 -4.17 13.15 10.11
C GLN A 117 -5.50 13.48 10.79
N ASN A 118 -6.09 12.51 11.49
CA ASN A 118 -7.34 12.64 12.23
C ASN A 118 -7.22 11.83 13.54
N PRO A 119 -6.74 12.43 14.64
CA PRO A 119 -6.41 11.72 15.88
C PRO A 119 -7.66 11.40 16.69
N VAL A 120 -8.33 10.31 16.33
CA VAL A 120 -9.48 9.71 17.03
C VAL A 120 -9.04 8.62 18.01
N GLY A 121 -9.89 8.23 18.96
CA GLY A 121 -9.60 7.15 19.91
C GLY A 121 -8.40 7.38 20.84
N ALA A 122 -8.08 8.65 21.13
CA ALA A 122 -6.94 9.02 21.97
C ALA A 122 -7.24 10.23 22.87
N ILE A 123 -6.64 10.27 24.06
CA ILE A 123 -6.75 11.39 25.01
C ILE A 123 -5.39 11.81 25.56
N PHE A 124 -5.20 13.10 25.81
CA PHE A 124 -3.98 13.58 26.47
C PHE A 124 -4.04 13.30 27.96
N ASN A 125 -2.99 12.67 28.51
CA ASN A 125 -2.83 12.43 29.93
C ASN A 125 -1.78 13.40 30.53
N PRO A 126 -2.18 14.38 31.37
CA PRO A 126 -1.27 15.34 31.97
C PRO A 126 -0.24 14.72 32.95
N HIS A 127 -0.49 13.51 33.46
CA HIS A 127 0.43 12.83 34.38
C HIS A 127 1.59 12.16 33.64
N THR A 128 1.31 11.55 32.49
CA THR A 128 2.32 10.87 31.65
C THR A 128 2.87 11.77 30.55
N MET A 129 2.30 12.97 30.37
CA MET A 129 2.70 13.99 29.38
C MET A 129 2.71 13.47 27.94
N ARG A 130 1.76 12.57 27.63
CA ARG A 130 1.60 11.93 26.32
C ARG A 130 0.13 11.69 25.99
N MET A 131 -0.15 11.40 24.72
CA MET A 131 -1.43 10.86 24.28
C MET A 131 -1.50 9.38 24.64
N GLU A 132 -2.64 8.93 25.15
CA GLU A 132 -2.92 7.54 25.50
C GLU A 132 -4.14 7.04 24.71
N MET A 133 -4.09 5.77 24.30
CA MET A 133 -5.16 5.17 23.51
C MET A 133 -6.39 4.90 24.37
N THR A 134 -7.55 5.35 23.92
CA THR A 134 -8.83 5.07 24.59
C THR A 134 -9.65 4.00 23.87
N ASP A 135 -9.59 3.96 22.54
CA ASP A 135 -10.31 2.99 21.72
C ASP A 135 -9.50 2.59 20.48
N PHE A 136 -9.03 1.34 20.47
CA PHE A 136 -8.26 0.81 19.35
C PHE A 136 -9.10 0.58 18.08
N ALA A 137 -10.39 0.25 18.23
CA ALA A 137 -11.27 0.04 17.10
C ALA A 137 -11.55 1.36 16.37
N GLU A 138 -11.70 2.46 17.11
CA GLU A 138 -11.85 3.80 16.53
C GLU A 138 -10.62 4.23 15.73
N VAL A 139 -9.41 3.88 16.21
CA VAL A 139 -8.15 4.14 15.49
C VAL A 139 -8.08 3.37 14.16
N ILE A 140 -8.45 2.08 14.16
CA ILE A 140 -8.43 1.25 12.94
C ILE A 140 -9.51 1.69 11.94
N LEU A 141 -10.73 1.91 12.43
CA LEU A 141 -11.90 2.25 11.60
C LEU A 141 -11.98 3.75 11.26
N ASN A 142 -10.91 4.50 11.52
CA ASN A 142 -10.81 5.91 11.18
C ASN A 142 -11.11 6.13 9.68
N PRO A 143 -12.11 6.95 9.33
CA PRO A 143 -12.51 7.15 7.94
C PRO A 143 -11.37 7.68 7.06
N VAL A 144 -10.48 8.52 7.62
CA VAL A 144 -9.30 9.02 6.90
C VAL A 144 -8.29 7.90 6.63
N ALA A 145 -8.14 6.95 7.55
CA ALA A 145 -7.29 5.77 7.33
C ALA A 145 -7.87 4.88 6.22
N GLN A 146 -9.17 4.58 6.28
CA GLN A 146 -9.84 3.73 5.29
C GLN A 146 -9.69 4.30 3.87
N ALA A 147 -9.98 5.59 3.69
CA ALA A 147 -9.81 6.28 2.40
C ALA A 147 -8.35 6.25 1.90
N LYS A 148 -7.38 6.44 2.80
CA LYS A 148 -5.95 6.36 2.46
C LYS A 148 -5.52 4.96 2.03
N VAL A 149 -6.00 3.92 2.72
CA VAL A 149 -5.70 2.51 2.39
C VAL A 149 -6.15 2.21 0.97
N VAL A 150 -7.43 2.41 0.69
CA VAL A 150 -8.00 2.04 -0.62
C VAL A 150 -7.38 2.84 -1.76
N HIS A 151 -7.11 4.13 -1.55
CA HIS A 151 -6.49 4.99 -2.56
C HIS A 151 -5.03 4.63 -2.82
N THR A 152 -4.21 4.52 -1.77
CA THR A 152 -2.76 4.24 -1.90
C THR A 152 -2.50 2.85 -2.46
N VAL A 153 -3.26 1.83 -2.02
CA VAL A 153 -3.13 0.46 -2.55
C VAL A 153 -3.51 0.42 -4.02
N SER A 154 -4.63 1.06 -4.41
CA SER A 154 -5.04 1.14 -5.82
C SER A 154 -4.00 1.88 -6.67
N ALA A 155 -3.39 2.94 -6.13
CA ALA A 155 -2.32 3.67 -6.82
C ALA A 155 -1.07 2.80 -7.01
N GLY A 156 -0.70 1.98 -6.01
CA GLY A 156 0.36 0.99 -6.13
C GLY A 156 0.08 -0.05 -7.22
N TYR A 157 -1.17 -0.50 -7.35
CA TYR A 157 -1.60 -1.40 -8.43
C TYR A 157 -1.48 -0.76 -9.82
N VAL A 158 -1.86 0.51 -9.95
CA VAL A 158 -1.66 1.27 -11.20
C VAL A 158 -0.18 1.35 -11.53
N LEU A 159 0.68 1.70 -10.56
CA LEU A 159 2.13 1.78 -10.77
C LEU A 159 2.70 0.44 -11.28
N GLY A 160 2.35 -0.67 -10.63
CA GLY A 160 2.78 -2.00 -11.04
C GLY A 160 2.29 -2.38 -12.45
N ALA A 161 1.03 -2.06 -12.77
CA ALA A 161 0.46 -2.29 -14.09
C ALA A 161 1.17 -1.46 -15.18
N MET A 162 1.39 -0.16 -14.93
CA MET A 162 2.09 0.73 -15.84
C MET A 162 3.54 0.29 -16.07
N PHE A 163 4.22 -0.20 -15.04
CA PHE A 163 5.57 -0.75 -15.15
C PHE A 163 5.62 -1.96 -16.10
N VAL A 164 4.72 -2.93 -15.90
CA VAL A 164 4.63 -4.12 -16.76
C VAL A 164 4.25 -3.73 -18.20
N MET A 165 3.31 -2.78 -18.37
CA MET A 165 2.92 -2.27 -19.68
C MET A 165 4.07 -1.55 -20.39
N GLY A 166 4.80 -0.68 -19.69
CA GLY A 166 5.90 0.10 -20.26
C GLY A 166 7.02 -0.79 -20.80
N ILE A 167 7.46 -1.78 -20.01
CA ILE A 167 8.48 -2.76 -20.45
C ILE A 167 7.94 -3.62 -21.58
N SER A 168 6.67 -4.04 -21.53
CA SER A 168 6.05 -4.84 -22.60
C SER A 168 5.95 -4.07 -23.90
N ALA A 169 5.53 -2.80 -23.87
CA ALA A 169 5.47 -1.92 -25.02
C ALA A 169 6.86 -1.73 -25.65
N TRP A 170 7.88 -1.53 -24.81
CA TRP A 170 9.26 -1.43 -25.29
C TRP A 170 9.73 -2.70 -26.00
N TYR A 171 9.45 -3.90 -25.45
CA TYR A 171 9.77 -5.15 -26.11
C TYR A 171 9.07 -5.32 -27.46
N LEU A 172 7.80 -4.94 -27.56
CA LEU A 172 7.05 -4.98 -28.82
C LEU A 172 7.64 -4.01 -29.86
N LEU A 173 7.97 -2.78 -29.46
CA LEU A 173 8.61 -1.79 -30.35
C LEU A 173 9.98 -2.27 -30.87
N ARG A 174 10.71 -3.04 -30.06
CA ARG A 174 12.01 -3.62 -30.44
C ARG A 174 11.90 -4.96 -31.16
N GLY A 175 10.69 -5.50 -31.36
CA GLY A 175 10.50 -6.82 -31.96
C GLY A 175 11.08 -7.98 -31.13
N ARG A 176 11.21 -7.82 -29.80
CA ARG A 176 11.81 -8.79 -28.88
C ARG A 176 10.75 -9.44 -28.00
N HIS A 177 10.94 -10.70 -27.61
CA HIS A 177 10.10 -11.43 -26.64
C HIS A 177 8.58 -11.25 -26.85
N ILE A 178 8.14 -11.22 -28.11
CA ILE A 178 6.79 -10.79 -28.52
C ILE A 178 5.70 -11.58 -27.78
N ASP A 179 5.90 -12.88 -27.61
CA ASP A 179 4.96 -13.76 -26.90
C ASP A 179 4.77 -13.41 -25.42
N LEU A 180 5.84 -13.04 -24.73
CA LEU A 180 5.83 -12.60 -23.34
C LEU A 180 5.22 -11.20 -23.24
N ALA A 181 5.63 -10.30 -24.14
CA ALA A 181 5.23 -8.91 -24.12
C ALA A 181 3.72 -8.75 -24.40
N LYS A 182 3.16 -9.42 -25.42
CA LYS A 182 1.72 -9.36 -25.72
C LYS A 182 0.87 -9.82 -24.53
N ARG A 183 1.20 -10.96 -23.94
CA ARG A 183 0.42 -11.52 -22.81
C ARG A 183 0.59 -10.71 -21.53
N SER A 184 1.80 -10.22 -21.25
CA SER A 184 2.06 -9.33 -20.10
C SER A 184 1.28 -8.03 -20.25
N MET A 185 1.26 -7.45 -21.46
CA MET A 185 0.53 -6.22 -21.75
C MET A 185 -0.98 -6.39 -21.59
N THR A 186 -1.57 -7.51 -22.02
CA THR A 186 -3.02 -7.77 -21.81
C THR A 186 -3.38 -7.86 -20.32
N VAL A 187 -2.59 -8.60 -19.52
CA VAL A 187 -2.84 -8.72 -18.07
C VAL A 187 -2.66 -7.37 -17.39
N ALA A 188 -1.61 -6.63 -17.74
CA ALA A 188 -1.33 -5.34 -17.14
C ALA A 188 -2.34 -4.26 -17.57
N ALA A 189 -2.81 -4.27 -18.82
CA ALA A 189 -3.83 -3.33 -19.28
C ALA A 189 -5.19 -3.56 -18.62
N SER A 190 -5.62 -4.82 -18.51
CA SER A 190 -6.90 -5.14 -17.86
C SER A 190 -6.88 -4.81 -16.36
N PHE A 191 -5.84 -5.25 -15.64
CA PHE A 191 -5.67 -4.93 -14.23
C PHE A 191 -5.45 -3.44 -13.98
N GLY A 192 -4.60 -2.80 -14.81
CA GLY A 192 -4.29 -1.39 -14.72
C GLY A 192 -5.49 -0.48 -14.99
N LEU A 193 -6.37 -0.86 -15.90
CA LEU A 193 -7.62 -0.13 -16.15
C LEU A 193 -8.57 -0.23 -14.95
N ALA A 194 -8.74 -1.43 -14.37
CA ALA A 194 -9.57 -1.59 -13.17
C ALA A 194 -8.99 -0.78 -11.99
N ALA A 195 -7.66 -0.85 -11.79
CA ALA A 195 -6.98 -0.09 -10.75
C ALA A 195 -7.06 1.42 -10.98
N SER A 196 -6.94 1.91 -12.22
CA SER A 196 -7.01 3.36 -12.50
C SER A 196 -8.39 3.92 -12.26
N LEU A 197 -9.45 3.19 -12.62
CA LEU A 197 -10.83 3.56 -12.29
C LEU A 197 -11.03 3.61 -10.77
N SER A 198 -10.50 2.62 -10.04
CA SER A 198 -10.50 2.62 -8.57
C SER A 198 -9.82 3.88 -8.00
N VAL A 199 -8.63 4.23 -8.48
CA VAL A 199 -7.89 5.42 -8.03
C VAL A 199 -8.66 6.72 -8.29
N VAL A 200 -9.30 6.87 -9.45
CA VAL A 200 -10.07 8.08 -9.79
C VAL A 200 -11.27 8.23 -8.87
N VAL A 201 -12.08 7.18 -8.70
CA VAL A 201 -13.28 7.22 -7.85
C VAL A 201 -12.92 7.44 -6.39
N LEU A 202 -11.98 6.68 -5.85
CA LEU A 202 -11.56 6.80 -4.45
C LEU A 202 -10.76 8.08 -4.20
N GLY A 203 -10.15 8.65 -5.23
CA GLY A 203 -9.50 9.96 -5.17
C GLY A 203 -10.49 11.09 -4.98
N ASP A 204 -11.60 11.03 -5.70
CA ASP A 204 -12.70 12.00 -5.54
C ASP A 204 -13.32 11.92 -4.13
N GLU A 205 -13.62 10.70 -3.67
CA GLU A 205 -14.13 10.47 -2.30
C GLU A 205 -13.15 10.97 -1.22
N SER A 206 -11.85 10.70 -1.39
CA SER A 206 -10.81 11.19 -0.49
C SER A 206 -10.74 12.72 -0.46
N GLY A 207 -10.99 13.39 -1.59
CA GLY A 207 -11.10 14.85 -1.67
C GLY A 207 -12.26 15.39 -0.83
N TYR A 208 -13.40 14.71 -0.86
CA TYR A 208 -14.57 15.05 -0.03
C TYR A 208 -14.26 14.87 1.46
N LEU A 209 -13.72 13.72 1.88
CA LEU A 209 -13.34 13.47 3.29
C LEU A 209 -12.27 14.45 3.80
N THR A 210 -11.34 14.87 2.94
CA THR A 210 -10.34 15.90 3.28
C THR A 210 -11.01 17.26 3.51
N THR A 211 -12.13 17.53 2.85
CA THR A 211 -12.91 18.77 3.07
C THR A 211 -13.59 18.78 4.44
N GLU A 212 -13.98 17.62 4.96
CA GLU A 212 -14.61 17.51 6.28
C GLU A 212 -13.57 17.52 7.42
N HIS A 213 -12.51 16.73 7.30
CA HIS A 213 -11.55 16.53 8.39
C HIS A 213 -10.29 17.41 8.30
N GLN A 214 -9.93 17.92 7.12
CA GLN A 214 -8.64 18.58 6.86
C GLN A 214 -8.74 19.78 5.91
N GLN A 215 -9.67 20.70 6.19
CA GLN A 215 -10.01 21.86 5.36
C GLN A 215 -8.82 22.66 4.84
N MET A 216 -7.78 22.83 5.66
CA MET A 216 -6.58 23.58 5.28
C MET A 216 -5.83 22.95 4.09
N LYS A 217 -5.85 21.62 3.95
CA LYS A 217 -5.21 20.94 2.81
C LYS A 217 -5.96 21.21 1.51
N ILE A 218 -7.28 21.07 1.51
CA ILE A 218 -8.11 21.37 0.33
C ILE A 218 -8.01 22.85 -0.02
N ALA A 219 -8.05 23.73 0.97
CA ALA A 219 -7.89 25.16 0.73
C ALA A 219 -6.56 25.49 0.06
N ALA A 220 -5.46 24.82 0.46
CA ALA A 220 -4.16 24.98 -0.17
C ALA A 220 -4.11 24.37 -1.58
N MET A 221 -4.63 23.15 -1.78
CA MET A 221 -4.61 22.46 -3.08
C MET A 221 -5.47 23.18 -4.12
N GLU A 222 -6.66 23.65 -3.72
CA GLU A 222 -7.62 24.35 -4.58
C GLU A 222 -7.39 25.87 -4.63
N SER A 223 -6.30 26.37 -4.02
CA SER A 223 -5.97 27.80 -3.97
C SER A 223 -7.13 28.68 -3.47
N MET A 224 -7.87 28.21 -2.46
CA MET A 224 -9.02 28.92 -1.91
C MET A 224 -8.58 30.15 -1.11
N LYS A 225 -9.24 31.29 -1.36
CA LYS A 225 -9.02 32.51 -0.57
C LYS A 225 -9.54 32.35 0.87
N PRO A 226 -8.95 33.04 1.87
CA PRO A 226 -9.30 32.89 3.29
C PRO A 226 -10.79 33.05 3.61
N VAL A 227 -11.48 33.94 2.88
CA VAL A 227 -12.92 34.21 3.06
C VAL A 227 -13.80 32.99 2.72
N LYS A 228 -13.39 32.13 1.78
CA LYS A 228 -14.12 30.90 1.42
C LYS A 228 -13.87 29.75 2.41
N ILE A 229 -12.74 29.76 3.10
CA ILE A 229 -12.40 28.76 4.13
C ILE A 229 -13.33 28.92 5.35
N ALA A 230 -13.54 30.17 5.78
CA ALA A 230 -14.44 30.49 6.89
C ALA A 230 -15.94 30.24 6.59
N SER A 231 -16.33 30.13 5.31
CA SER A 231 -17.69 29.70 4.95
C SER A 231 -17.84 28.18 4.96
N LEU A 232 -16.81 27.42 4.57
CA LEU A 232 -16.81 25.95 4.60
C LEU A 232 -16.99 25.41 6.03
N SER A 233 -16.39 26.07 7.03
CA SER A 233 -16.59 25.71 8.44
C SER A 233 -17.99 26.02 8.99
N ARG A 234 -18.77 26.90 8.34
CA ARG A 234 -20.15 27.24 8.77
C ARG A 234 -21.24 26.37 8.15
N TYR A 235 -20.98 25.71 7.02
CA TYR A 235 -21.96 24.83 6.36
C TYR A 235 -21.89 23.38 6.84
N LEU A 236 -20.81 22.99 7.53
CA LEU A 236 -20.55 21.62 8.01
C LEU A 236 -20.60 21.52 9.56
N GLY A 237 -21.09 22.56 10.24
CA GLY A 237 -21.24 22.63 11.70
C GLY A 237 -22.70 22.69 12.13
#